data_AF-B7QEH1-F1
#
_entry.id   AF-B7QEH1-F1
#
_cell.length_a   1.000
_cell.length_b   1.000
_cell.length_c   1.000
_cell.angle_alpha   90.00
_cell.angle_beta   90.00
_cell.angle_gamma   90.00
#
_symmetry.space_group_name_H-M   'P 1'
#
loop_
_entity.id
_entity.type
_entity.pdbx_description
1 polymer ?
#
loop_
_entity_poly.entity_id
_entity_poly.type
_entity_poly.pdbx_seq_one_letter_code
_entity_poly.pdbx_strand_id
1 'polypeptide(L)'
;MVSPSSLFDASPCPLQQPVLLSLIQQLCADLAANTDLKLRYLEEAVLSLDREYPVTKEHVKAILTLLCQKLNKFLVTQPKHQLARNVKRLLMVSQSLLTS
;
A
#
# COMPACT_ATOMS: atom_id res chain seq x y z
N MET A 1 19.81 -1.44 4.71
CA MET A 1 18.39 -1.66 4.35
C MET A 1 17.99 -0.51 3.44
N VAL A 2 17.43 -0.78 2.26
CA VAL A 2 17.02 0.30 1.35
C VAL A 2 15.82 1.02 1.97
N SER A 3 15.87 2.35 2.02
CA SER A 3 14.74 3.17 2.46
C SER A 3 13.73 3.27 1.31
N PRO A 4 12.42 3.17 1.57
CA PRO A 4 11.41 3.28 0.51
C PRO A 4 11.59 4.59 -0.26
N SER A 5 11.83 5.71 0.43
CA SER A 5 12.12 7.02 -0.17
C SER A 5 13.19 6.93 -1.26
N SER A 6 14.32 6.26 -1.02
CA SER A 6 15.39 6.10 -2.02
C SER A 6 15.04 5.18 -3.19
N LEU A 7 14.06 4.27 -3.01
CA LEU A 7 13.58 3.36 -4.05
C LEU A 7 12.56 4.03 -4.98
N PHE A 8 11.74 4.94 -4.42
CA PHE A 8 10.69 5.68 -5.11
C PHE A 8 11.11 7.11 -5.53
N ASP A 9 12.30 7.59 -5.14
CA ASP A 9 12.80 8.97 -5.36
C ASP A 9 12.92 9.39 -6.83
N ALA A 10 13.05 8.43 -7.75
CA ALA A 10 13.06 8.74 -9.17
C ALA A 10 11.64 9.02 -9.68
N SER A 11 11.42 10.21 -10.25
CA SER A 11 10.19 10.57 -10.95
C SER A 11 10.43 10.60 -12.46
N PRO A 12 9.72 9.77 -13.26
CA PRO A 12 8.67 8.83 -12.86
C PRO A 12 9.22 7.61 -12.10
N CYS A 13 8.39 7.04 -11.21
CA CYS A 13 8.74 5.88 -10.38
C CYS A 13 9.42 4.79 -11.23
N PRO A 14 10.61 4.29 -10.84
CA PRO A 14 11.36 3.35 -11.66
C PRO A 14 10.73 1.95 -11.66
N LEU A 15 9.77 1.70 -10.75
CA LEU A 15 9.09 0.42 -10.62
C LEU A 15 7.89 0.34 -11.56
N GLN A 16 7.79 -0.77 -12.28
CA GLN A 16 6.64 -1.06 -13.12
C GLN A 16 5.37 -1.29 -12.27
N GLN A 17 4.21 -0.86 -12.77
CA GLN A 17 2.90 -1.08 -12.14
C GLN A 17 2.66 -2.52 -11.62
N PRO A 18 2.95 -3.61 -12.37
CA PRO A 18 2.79 -4.98 -11.85
C PRO A 18 3.74 -5.30 -10.67
N VAL A 19 4.92 -4.69 -10.64
CA VAL A 19 5.89 -4.85 -9.54
C VAL A 19 5.37 -4.13 -8.29
N LEU A 20 4.84 -2.92 -8.45
CA LEU A 20 4.20 -2.17 -7.36
C LEU A 20 3.03 -2.95 -6.75
N LEU A 21 2.18 -3.53 -7.61
CA LEU A 21 1.05 -4.34 -7.17
C LEU A 21 1.48 -5.60 -6.42
N SER A 22 2.48 -6.30 -6.94
CA SER A 22 3.03 -7.49 -6.28
C SER A 22 3.64 -7.12 -4.93
N LEU A 23 4.35 -5.99 -4.84
CA LEU A 23 4.91 -5.47 -3.59
C LEU A 23 3.80 -5.16 -2.57
N ILE A 24 2.74 -4.47 -2.99
CA ILE A 24 1.59 -4.15 -2.11
C ILE A 24 0.95 -5.44 -1.59
N GLN A 25 0.70 -6.40 -2.48
CA GLN A 25 0.12 -7.69 -2.12
C GLN A 25 0.98 -8.47 -1.11
N GLN A 26 2.30 -8.51 -1.34
CA GLN A 26 3.25 -9.22 -0.46
C GLN A 26 3.35 -8.55 0.91
N LEU A 27 3.46 -7.22 0.96
CA LEU A 27 3.59 -6.48 2.22
C LEU A 27 2.30 -6.47 3.03
N CYS A 28 1.12 -6.43 2.39
CA CYS A 28 -0.15 -6.43 3.10
C CYS A 28 -0.59 -7.82 3.58
N ALA A 29 -0.01 -8.90 3.03
CA ALA A 29 -0.33 -10.27 3.42
C ALA A 29 -0.07 -10.52 4.91
N ASP A 30 1.06 -9.99 5.40
CA ASP A 30 1.48 -10.04 6.80
C ASP A 30 1.93 -8.65 7.30
N LEU A 31 1.19 -8.08 8.24
CA LEU A 31 1.54 -6.81 8.92
C LEU A 31 1.96 -7.04 10.38
N ALA A 32 2.28 -8.28 10.78
CA ALA A 32 2.58 -8.63 12.16
C ALA A 32 3.99 -8.20 12.61
N ALA A 33 4.96 -8.27 11.70
CA ALA A 33 6.35 -7.86 11.95
C ALA A 33 6.79 -6.70 11.04
N ASN A 34 7.65 -5.82 11.54
CA ASN A 34 8.21 -4.67 10.82
C ASN A 34 7.13 -3.74 10.22
N THR A 35 6.00 -3.59 10.93
CA THR A 35 4.81 -2.88 10.44
C THR A 35 5.10 -1.44 10.02
N ASP A 36 5.95 -0.71 10.75
CA ASP A 36 6.34 0.67 10.39
C ASP A 36 6.98 0.73 9.00
N LEU A 37 8.00 -0.09 8.76
CA LEU A 37 8.69 -0.13 7.47
C LEU A 37 7.74 -0.57 6.35
N LYS A 38 6.96 -1.64 6.58
CA LYS A 38 5.97 -2.14 5.60
C LYS A 38 4.95 -1.06 5.23
N LEU A 39 4.46 -0.29 6.20
CA LEU A 39 3.51 0.80 5.96
C LEU A 39 4.12 1.92 5.12
N ARG A 40 5.38 2.29 5.35
CA ARG A 40 6.06 3.30 4.51
C ARG A 40 6.20 2.83 3.07
N TYR A 41 6.59 1.57 2.85
CA TYR A 41 6.64 1.00 1.51
C TYR A 41 5.26 0.93 0.84
N LEU A 42 4.22 0.56 1.60
CA LEU A 42 2.86 0.54 1.10
C LEU A 42 2.36 1.93 0.72
N GLU A 43 2.67 2.95 1.52
CA GLU A 43 2.28 4.34 1.24
C GLU A 43 2.90 4.83 -0.06
N GLU A 44 4.22 4.68 -0.22
CA GLU A 44 4.92 5.11 -1.44
C GLU A 44 4.47 4.32 -2.68
N ALA A 45 4.25 3.01 -2.53
CA ALA A 45 3.76 2.18 -3.63
C ALA A 45 2.35 2.60 -4.05
N VAL A 46 1.47 2.91 -3.09
CA VAL A 46 0.10 3.37 -3.35
C VAL A 46 0.08 4.75 -3.99
N LEU A 47 0.98 5.66 -3.60
CA LEU A 47 1.13 6.98 -4.23
C LEU A 47 1.70 6.89 -5.65
N SER A 48 2.48 5.86 -5.95
CA SER A 48 3.08 5.61 -7.28
C SER A 48 2.18 4.77 -8.21
N LEU A 49 1.00 4.32 -7.76
CA LEU A 49 0.09 3.52 -8.56
C LEU A 49 -0.59 4.35 -9.66
N ASP A 50 -0.44 3.89 -10.89
CA ASP A 50 -1.17 4.36 -12.05
C ASP A 50 -2.36 3.44 -12.32
N ARG A 51 -3.57 3.98 -12.14
CA ARG A 51 -4.83 3.22 -12.25
C ARG A 51 -5.41 3.22 -13.66
N GLU A 52 -4.87 4.06 -14.53
CA GLU A 52 -5.22 4.13 -15.94
C GLU A 52 -4.43 3.10 -16.76
N TYR A 53 -3.40 2.49 -16.16
CA TYR A 53 -2.57 1.48 -16.79
C TYR A 53 -3.40 0.23 -17.21
N PRO A 54 -3.58 -0.03 -18.52
CA PRO A 54 -4.58 -0.95 -19.03
C PRO A 54 -4.34 -2.42 -18.64
N VAL A 55 -3.08 -2.79 -18.42
CA VAL A 55 -2.68 -4.18 -18.09
C VAL A 55 -2.97 -4.52 -16.62
N THR A 56 -2.88 -3.54 -15.72
CA THR A 56 -2.99 -3.76 -14.28
C THR A 56 -4.32 -3.31 -13.70
N LYS A 57 -5.14 -2.55 -14.45
CA LYS A 57 -6.42 -1.99 -14.01
C LYS A 57 -7.33 -2.97 -13.25
N GLU A 58 -7.50 -4.18 -13.76
CA GLU A 58 -8.33 -5.22 -13.10
C GLU A 58 -7.72 -5.69 -11.77
N HIS A 59 -6.40 -5.85 -11.73
CA HIS A 59 -5.65 -6.30 -10.56
C HIS A 59 -5.56 -5.22 -9.49
N VAL A 60 -5.45 -3.94 -9.88
CA VAL A 60 -5.40 -2.79 -8.98
C VAL A 60 -6.60 -2.82 -8.03
N LYS A 61 -7.82 -2.99 -8.55
CA LYS A 61 -9.03 -2.99 -7.73
C LYS A 61 -9.04 -4.14 -6.71
N ALA A 62 -8.67 -5.35 -7.14
CA ALA A 62 -8.61 -6.51 -6.26
C ALA A 62 -7.56 -6.33 -5.14
N ILE A 63 -6.38 -5.84 -5.50
CA ILE A 63 -5.25 -5.66 -4.56
C ILE A 63 -5.53 -4.52 -3.59
N LEU A 64 -6.05 -3.38 -4.04
CA LEU A 64 -6.44 -2.27 -3.16
C LEU A 64 -7.57 -2.67 -2.21
N THR A 65 -8.53 -3.47 -2.68
CA THR A 65 -9.60 -4.01 -1.81
C THR A 65 -9.01 -4.91 -0.72
N LEU A 66 -8.11 -5.81 -1.08
CA LEU A 66 -7.39 -6.67 -0.13
C LEU A 66 -6.58 -5.85 0.87
N LEU A 67 -5.86 -4.82 0.41
CA LEU A 67 -5.12 -3.90 1.27
C LEU A 67 -6.06 -3.24 2.29
N CYS A 68 -7.19 -2.69 1.84
CA CYS A 68 -8.18 -2.07 2.73
C CYS A 68 -8.71 -3.03 3.80
N GLN A 69 -8.97 -4.29 3.42
CA GLN A 69 -9.41 -5.32 4.38
C GLN A 69 -8.32 -5.62 5.42
N LYS A 70 -7.07 -5.74 5.00
CA LYS A 70 -5.93 -6.02 5.88
C LYS A 70 -5.66 -4.85 6.84
N LEU A 71 -5.71 -3.62 6.35
CA LEU A 71 -5.54 -2.42 7.18
C LEU A 71 -6.69 -2.28 8.20
N ASN A 72 -7.94 -2.54 7.79
CA ASN A 72 -9.07 -2.57 8.72
C ASN A 72 -8.89 -3.64 9.79
N LYS A 73 -8.50 -4.86 9.40
CA LYS A 73 -8.22 -5.95 10.34
C LYS A 73 -7.14 -5.54 11.34
N PHE A 74 -6.05 -4.91 10.87
CA PHE A 74 -5.00 -4.39 11.74
C PHE A 74 -5.53 -3.39 12.78
N LEU A 75 -6.37 -2.44 12.36
CA LEU A 75 -6.96 -1.44 13.26
C LEU A 75 -7.91 -2.05 14.30
N VAL A 76 -8.67 -3.08 13.92
CA VAL A 76 -9.57 -3.79 14.84
C VAL A 76 -8.79 -4.66 15.82
N THR A 77 -7.75 -5.36 15.35
CA THR A 77 -6.92 -6.22 16.19
C THR A 77 -6.01 -5.42 17.12
N GLN A 78 -5.51 -4.26 16.68
CA GLN A 78 -4.54 -3.45 17.42
C GLN A 78 -4.96 -1.97 17.51
N PRO A 79 -6.07 -1.64 18.17
CA PRO A 79 -6.64 -0.29 18.17
C PRO A 79 -5.76 0.75 18.89
N LYS A 80 -4.91 0.32 19.83
CA LYS A 80 -3.99 1.18 20.59
C LYS A 80 -2.56 1.20 20.01
N HIS A 81 -2.35 0.63 18.82
CA HIS A 81 -1.03 0.60 18.20
C HIS A 81 -0.59 2.03 17.83
N GLN A 82 0.69 2.37 18.04
CA GLN A 82 1.22 3.71 17.76
C GLN A 82 1.05 4.11 16.28
N LEU A 83 1.11 3.13 15.38
CA LEU A 83 0.93 3.30 13.93
C LEU A 83 -0.54 3.34 13.47
N ALA A 84 -1.53 3.19 14.37
CA ALA A 84 -2.94 3.13 13.98
C ALA A 84 -3.40 4.38 13.20
N ARG A 85 -2.84 5.55 13.49
CA ARG A 85 -3.10 6.79 12.74
C ARG A 85 -2.60 6.69 11.30
N ASN A 86 -1.40 6.14 11.08
CA ASN A 86 -0.80 5.98 9.76
C ASN A 86 -1.58 4.93 8.95
N VAL A 87 -1.94 3.82 9.58
CA VAL A 87 -2.79 2.77 8.98
C VAL A 87 -4.15 3.33 8.54
N LYS A 88 -4.79 4.17 9.36
CA LYS A 88 -6.05 4.84 9.00
C LYS A 88 -5.89 5.78 7.81
N ARG A 89 -4.80 6.55 7.76
CA ARG A 89 -4.51 7.45 6.63
C ARG A 89 -4.34 6.64 5.34
N LEU A 90 -3.50 5.61 5.37
CA LEU A 90 -3.25 4.73 4.23
C LEU A 90 -4.54 4.04 3.75
N LEU A 91 -5.40 3.63 4.69
CA LEU A 91 -6.72 3.06 4.38
C LEU A 91 -7.59 4.07 3.63
N MET A 92 -7.67 5.32 4.09
CA MET A 92 -8.46 6.38 3.42
C MET A 92 -7.93 6.66 2.01
N VAL A 93 -6.61 6.77 1.84
CA VAL A 93 -6.00 6.94 0.51
C VAL A 93 -6.38 5.78 -0.39
N SER A 94 -6.13 4.54 0.07
CA SER A 94 -6.44 3.32 -0.70
C SER A 94 -7.92 3.21 -1.08
N GLN A 95 -8.84 3.63 -0.20
CA GLN A 95 -10.27 3.69 -0.46
C GLN A 95 -10.63 4.76 -1.47
N SER A 96 -10.07 5.98 -1.35
CA SER A 96 -10.24 7.02 -2.36
C SER A 96 -9.79 6.52 -3.73
N LEU A 97 -8.71 5.73 -3.78
CA LEU A 97 -8.23 5.16 -5.03
C LEU A 97 -9.14 4.04 -5.61
N LEU A 98 -10.05 3.48 -4.81
CA LEU A 98 -11.05 2.52 -5.27
C LEU A 98 -12.35 3.18 -5.75
N THR A 99 -12.65 4.37 -5.22
CA THR A 99 -13.89 5.11 -5.49
C THR A 99 -13.75 6.20 -6.54
N SER A 100 -12.53 6.68 -6.81
CA SER A 100 -12.22 7.65 -7.87
C SER A 100 -12.13 7.02 -9.25
#